data_AF-A0A382LKC0-F1
#
_entry.id   AF-A0A382LKC0-F1
#
_cell.length_a   1.000
_cell.length_b   1.000
_cell.length_c   1.000
_cell.angle_alpha   90.00
_cell.angle_beta   90.00
_cell.angle_gamma   90.00
#
_symmetry.space_group_name_H-M   'P 1'
#
loop_
_entity.id
_entity.type
_entity.pdbx_description
1 polymer ?
#
loop_
_entity_poly.entity_id
_entity_poly.type
_entity_poly.pdbx_seq_one_letter_code
_entity_poly.pdbx_strand_id
1 'polypeptide(L)'
;VSEELSKRGIVTGMWTDKELDFKKYVTDYKIRLFKLDIAWVGNGTKFSMNACNTVYHYIEDNSDARGMIWTTLGWSGNHRYSIMWTGDNGYKNPDDWIRWHIPTVIGSGLSGQNAATGDIDGIYGGSADRYVRDLQWKTFTTNMMIIDNWKVAGEEWKKPWSYGEPYTSHNRQSLKLKSRLIPYLYTYSHEAYNTGVPVSRACVLEFPEDPKTWGESGENGATKHQFMCGKWLMVAPVYKTADIKQWSFYLPPGKWTDFITGIEYEGGKTITGYDVSDYKFPVLVREGGIIPMYPQSYYDGSRYQQKPRDPLTLDIYPSKEKTQFELIEDDGITYKFKTDRMYNKTLIECEPGDENTVKINITGQHEGSGYEGMPEKRNYRLQVHGPKPQAVIVKLDKL
;
A
#
# COMPACT_ATOMS: atom_id res chain seq x y z
N VAL A 1 3.85 29.21 3.67
CA VAL A 1 4.06 28.01 2.83
C VAL A 1 3.13 26.86 3.22
N SER A 2 3.16 26.38 4.47
CA SER A 2 2.33 25.22 4.90
C SER A 2 0.82 25.44 4.69
N GLU A 3 0.29 26.64 4.99
CA GLU A 3 -1.11 26.98 4.74
C GLU A 3 -1.49 26.91 3.25
N GLU A 4 -0.64 27.45 2.37
CA GLU A 4 -0.84 27.41 0.91
C GLU A 4 -0.78 25.99 0.34
N LEU A 5 0.10 25.14 0.89
CA LEU A 5 0.18 23.72 0.53
C LEU A 5 -1.08 22.97 1.01
N SER A 6 -1.59 23.31 2.20
CA SER A 6 -2.80 22.69 2.75
C SER A 6 -4.03 22.95 1.89
N LYS A 7 -4.17 24.17 1.32
CA LYS A 7 -5.23 24.48 0.34
C LYS A 7 -5.20 23.59 -0.91
N ARG A 8 -4.08 22.93 -1.18
CA ARG A 8 -3.87 22.00 -2.30
C ARG A 8 -3.91 20.52 -1.87
N GLY A 9 -4.35 20.24 -0.64
CA GLY A 9 -4.40 18.90 -0.06
C GLY A 9 -3.04 18.32 0.33
N ILE A 10 -2.00 19.16 0.45
CA ILE A 10 -0.65 18.71 0.83
C ILE A 10 -0.46 18.93 2.33
N VAL A 11 -0.19 17.85 3.06
CA VAL A 11 0.19 17.90 4.48
C VAL A 11 1.70 18.12 4.59
N THR A 12 2.10 19.08 5.41
CA THR A 12 3.51 19.38 5.66
C THR A 12 4.01 18.56 6.86
N GLY A 13 5.21 18.02 6.73
CA GLY A 13 5.98 17.43 7.83
C GLY A 13 7.35 18.07 7.96
N MET A 14 8.08 17.70 9.02
CA MET A 14 9.37 18.30 9.34
C MET A 14 10.47 17.24 9.43
N TRP A 15 11.60 17.50 8.76
CA TRP A 15 12.86 16.83 9.10
C TRP A 15 13.45 17.52 10.33
N THR A 16 13.89 16.75 11.33
CA THR A 16 14.21 17.34 12.63
C THR A 16 15.10 16.48 13.52
N ASP A 17 15.77 17.13 14.48
CA ASP A 17 16.54 16.53 15.56
C ASP A 17 15.86 16.73 16.93
N LYS A 18 16.60 16.44 18.01
CA LYS A 18 16.12 16.51 19.39
C LYS A 18 15.91 17.93 19.94
N GLU A 19 16.40 18.97 19.27
CA GLU A 19 16.38 20.36 19.77
C GLU A 19 15.09 21.10 19.39
N LEU A 20 14.25 20.50 18.54
CA LEU A 20 12.97 21.08 18.15
C LEU A 20 12.00 21.18 19.34
N ASP A 21 11.31 22.31 19.44
CA ASP A 21 10.13 22.45 20.29
C ASP A 21 8.92 21.72 19.67
N PHE A 22 8.88 20.39 19.79
CA PHE A 22 7.83 19.56 19.21
C PHE A 22 6.43 20.03 19.58
N LYS A 23 6.21 20.44 20.84
CA LYS A 23 4.90 20.91 21.30
C LYS A 23 4.44 22.10 20.49
N LYS A 24 5.28 23.13 20.33
CA LYS A 24 4.96 24.31 19.51
C LYS A 24 4.60 23.93 18.07
N TYR A 25 5.35 23.01 17.45
CA TYR A 25 5.04 22.58 16.08
C TYR A 25 3.76 21.76 15.96
N VAL A 26 3.42 20.99 16.99
CA VAL A 26 2.17 20.25 17.05
C VAL A 26 1.00 21.21 17.31
N THR A 27 1.07 22.11 18.27
CA THR A 27 -0.06 22.98 18.64
C THR A 27 -0.24 24.14 17.65
N ASP A 28 0.82 24.91 17.40
CA ASP A 28 0.72 26.21 16.73
C ASP A 28 0.76 26.03 15.21
N TYR A 29 1.57 25.08 14.72
CA TYR A 29 1.78 24.84 13.28
C TYR A 29 1.07 23.59 12.74
N LYS A 30 0.34 22.86 13.59
CA LYS A 30 -0.46 21.68 13.21
C LYS A 30 0.34 20.57 12.47
N ILE A 31 1.64 20.47 12.73
CA ILE A 31 2.51 19.41 12.17
C ILE A 31 2.25 18.08 12.88
N ARG A 32 2.02 17.02 12.11
CA ARG A 32 1.77 15.64 12.62
C ARG A 32 2.71 14.59 12.04
N LEU A 33 3.64 15.04 11.19
CA LEU A 33 4.61 14.19 10.52
C LEU A 33 6.02 14.69 10.80
N PHE A 34 6.85 13.84 11.38
CA PHE A 34 8.28 14.11 11.56
C PHE A 34 9.15 13.04 10.92
N LYS A 35 10.22 13.44 10.21
CA LYS A 35 11.29 12.55 9.76
C LYS A 35 12.51 12.80 10.66
N LEU A 36 12.92 11.79 11.39
CA LEU A 36 13.96 11.94 12.39
C LEU A 36 15.35 11.98 11.73
N ASP A 37 16.17 12.93 12.18
CA ASP A 37 17.54 13.08 11.72
C ASP A 37 18.41 11.87 12.10
N ILE A 38 19.26 11.45 11.17
CA ILE A 38 20.25 10.41 11.39
C ILE A 38 21.26 10.79 12.47
N ALA A 39 21.58 12.08 12.66
CA ALA A 39 22.44 12.50 13.76
C ALA A 39 21.81 12.24 15.14
N TRP A 40 20.48 12.19 15.21
CA TRP A 40 19.74 11.85 16.42
C TRP A 40 19.60 10.33 16.60
N VAL A 41 19.15 9.62 15.56
CA VAL A 41 18.82 8.18 15.65
C VAL A 41 19.98 7.25 15.30
N GLY A 42 21.12 7.78 14.85
CA GLY A 42 22.23 7.06 14.22
C GLY A 42 22.94 6.02 15.09
N ASN A 43 22.87 6.16 16.42
CA ASN A 43 23.33 5.11 17.35
C ASN A 43 22.41 3.87 17.35
N GLY A 44 21.29 3.95 16.64
CA GLY A 44 20.34 2.88 16.39
C GLY A 44 19.65 2.34 17.64
N THR A 45 18.96 1.22 17.47
CA THR A 45 18.37 0.42 18.55
C THR A 45 17.50 1.26 19.50
N LYS A 46 17.89 1.35 20.78
CA LYS A 46 17.19 2.13 21.82
C LYS A 46 17.13 3.62 21.53
N PHE A 47 18.11 4.19 20.82
CA PHE A 47 18.14 5.62 20.53
C PHE A 47 17.05 5.99 19.52
N SER A 48 16.93 5.22 18.42
CA SER A 48 15.85 5.38 17.46
C SER A 48 14.49 5.13 18.11
N MET A 49 14.35 4.09 18.93
CA MET A 49 13.10 3.80 19.64
C MET A 49 12.70 4.93 20.60
N ASN A 50 13.63 5.45 21.41
CA ASN A 50 13.35 6.54 22.36
C ASN A 50 12.99 7.84 21.64
N ALA A 51 13.66 8.15 20.54
CA ALA A 51 13.34 9.30 19.70
C ALA A 51 11.90 9.19 19.17
N CYS A 52 11.55 8.03 18.58
CA CYS A 52 10.20 7.79 18.08
C CYS A 52 9.14 7.89 19.19
N ASN A 53 9.40 7.26 20.34
CA ASN A 53 8.49 7.32 21.49
C ASN A 53 8.25 8.77 21.94
N THR A 54 9.31 9.56 22.04
CA THR A 54 9.25 10.97 22.45
C THR A 54 8.38 11.78 21.49
N VAL A 55 8.67 11.72 20.19
CA VAL A 55 7.93 12.49 19.18
C VAL A 55 6.47 12.02 19.07
N TYR A 56 6.23 10.72 19.23
CA TYR A 56 4.89 10.14 19.18
C TYR A 56 4.00 10.74 20.27
N HIS A 57 4.49 10.76 21.52
CA HIS A 57 3.76 11.36 22.63
C HIS A 57 3.61 12.88 22.50
N TYR A 58 4.60 13.59 21.95
CA TYR A 58 4.39 15.01 21.65
C TYR A 58 3.23 15.25 20.68
N ILE A 59 3.01 14.37 19.69
CA ILE A 59 1.88 14.48 18.77
C ILE A 59 0.55 14.13 19.46
N GLU A 60 0.45 12.94 20.06
CA GLU A 60 -0.83 12.42 20.56
C GLU A 60 -1.27 13.05 21.89
N ASP A 61 -0.34 13.50 22.73
CA ASP A 61 -0.69 14.16 24.00
C ASP A 61 -1.09 15.64 23.79
N ASN A 62 -0.79 16.22 22.62
CA ASN A 62 -1.06 17.62 22.30
C ASN A 62 -1.97 17.80 21.07
N SER A 63 -2.56 16.72 20.55
CA SER A 63 -3.57 16.77 19.47
C SER A 63 -4.40 15.50 19.41
N ASP A 64 -5.53 15.53 18.70
CA ASP A 64 -6.38 14.37 18.43
C ASP A 64 -5.89 13.50 17.24
N ALA A 65 -4.78 13.87 16.60
CA ALA A 65 -4.29 13.24 15.39
C ALA A 65 -3.33 12.07 15.69
N ARG A 66 -3.30 11.10 14.78
CA ARG A 66 -2.36 9.98 14.83
C ARG A 66 -0.93 10.45 14.62
N GLY A 67 0.00 9.95 15.44
CA GLY A 67 1.42 10.21 15.25
C GLY A 67 1.98 9.58 13.96
N MET A 68 2.60 10.36 13.07
CA MET A 68 3.30 9.82 11.89
C MET A 68 4.79 10.14 11.95
N ILE A 69 5.62 9.12 12.14
CA ILE A 69 7.07 9.30 12.27
C ILE A 69 7.80 8.48 11.22
N TRP A 70 8.72 9.09 10.50
CA TRP A 70 9.68 8.40 9.64
C TRP A 70 11.01 8.27 10.36
N THR A 71 11.53 7.06 10.43
CA THR A 71 12.82 6.78 11.08
C THR A 71 13.62 5.71 10.33
N THR A 72 14.82 5.44 10.83
CA THR A 72 15.65 4.30 10.46
C THR A 72 16.32 3.71 11.70
N LEU A 73 17.09 2.63 11.54
CA LEU A 73 17.92 2.03 12.61
C LEU A 73 17.13 1.69 13.89
N GLY A 74 15.89 1.22 13.76
CA GLY A 74 15.00 0.91 14.88
C GLY A 74 15.41 -0.31 15.71
N TRP A 75 14.52 -0.69 16.62
CA TRP A 75 14.58 -1.89 17.46
C TRP A 75 13.23 -2.59 17.54
N SER A 76 13.18 -3.71 18.27
CA SER A 76 11.92 -4.35 18.66
C SER A 76 11.00 -3.33 19.34
N GLY A 77 9.75 -3.25 18.85
CA GLY A 77 8.75 -2.30 19.31
C GLY A 77 8.64 -1.00 18.50
N ASN A 78 9.54 -0.69 17.56
CA ASN A 78 9.44 0.54 16.75
C ASN A 78 8.16 0.63 15.90
N HIS A 79 7.55 -0.50 15.55
CA HIS A 79 6.32 -0.59 14.76
C HIS A 79 5.13 0.15 15.39
N ARG A 80 5.14 0.34 16.72
CA ARG A 80 4.07 1.07 17.43
C ARG A 80 4.14 2.59 17.25
N TYR A 81 5.22 3.12 16.66
CA TYR A 81 5.45 4.57 16.55
C TYR A 81 5.75 5.05 15.13
N SER A 82 6.37 4.22 14.29
CA SER A 82 7.12 4.74 13.15
C SER A 82 7.03 3.89 11.89
N ILE A 83 7.15 4.57 10.76
CA ILE A 83 7.42 4.01 9.44
C ILE A 83 8.94 3.90 9.28
N MET A 84 9.42 2.72 8.89
CA MET A 84 10.84 2.48 8.63
C MET A 84 11.21 2.87 7.20
N TRP A 85 12.29 3.62 7.07
CA TRP A 85 12.93 3.92 5.80
C TRP A 85 14.30 3.22 5.69
N THR A 86 14.61 2.66 4.52
CA THR A 86 15.77 1.79 4.29
C THR A 86 17.13 2.49 4.19
N GLY A 87 17.21 3.81 4.41
CA GLY A 87 18.49 4.52 4.33
C GLY A 87 18.82 5.06 2.95
N ASP A 88 19.91 5.82 2.89
CA ASP A 88 20.42 6.44 1.66
C ASP A 88 21.08 5.39 0.76
N ASN A 89 20.56 5.24 -0.46
CA ASN A 89 20.97 4.21 -1.40
C ASN A 89 20.84 4.70 -2.87
N GLY A 90 21.55 4.04 -3.79
CA GLY A 90 21.27 4.19 -5.24
C GLY A 90 22.47 4.23 -6.19
N TYR A 91 23.70 4.46 -5.71
CA TYR A 91 24.90 4.54 -6.57
C TYR A 91 25.67 3.23 -6.75
N LYS A 92 25.80 2.39 -5.70
CA LYS A 92 26.78 1.29 -5.73
C LYS A 92 26.41 0.16 -6.70
N ASN A 93 25.12 -0.10 -6.91
CA ASN A 93 24.58 -1.08 -7.87
C ASN A 93 23.19 -0.61 -8.33
N PRO A 94 23.11 0.36 -9.26
CA PRO A 94 21.85 1.02 -9.59
C PRO A 94 20.79 0.07 -10.15
N ASP A 95 21.21 -0.96 -10.91
CA ASP A 95 20.30 -1.99 -11.46
C ASP A 95 19.82 -3.00 -10.42
N ASP A 96 20.48 -3.05 -9.27
CA ASP A 96 20.12 -3.95 -8.18
C ASP A 96 19.06 -3.36 -7.24
N TRP A 97 18.79 -2.04 -7.36
CA TRP A 97 17.95 -1.27 -6.45
C TRP A 97 16.62 -1.97 -6.13
N ILE A 98 15.85 -2.32 -7.15
CA ILE A 98 14.54 -2.92 -6.96
C ILE A 98 14.70 -4.35 -6.40
N ARG A 99 15.67 -5.13 -6.92
CA ARG A 99 15.82 -6.55 -6.60
C ARG A 99 16.07 -6.77 -5.11
N TRP A 100 16.96 -6.01 -4.47
CA TRP A 100 17.25 -6.18 -3.05
C TRP A 100 16.18 -5.54 -2.15
N HIS A 101 15.48 -4.52 -2.63
CA HIS A 101 14.49 -3.77 -1.83
C HIS A 101 13.21 -4.57 -1.58
N ILE A 102 12.79 -5.41 -2.53
CA ILE A 102 11.62 -6.28 -2.38
C ILE A 102 11.73 -7.19 -1.14
N PRO A 103 12.75 -8.08 -1.01
CA PRO A 103 12.88 -8.92 0.18
C PRO A 103 13.14 -8.10 1.45
N THR A 104 13.67 -6.88 1.36
CA THR A 104 13.84 -5.98 2.51
C THR A 104 12.49 -5.56 3.10
N VAL A 105 11.55 -5.14 2.24
CA VAL A 105 10.19 -4.77 2.68
C VAL A 105 9.42 -5.98 3.19
N ILE A 106 9.54 -7.12 2.50
CA ILE A 106 8.92 -8.40 2.92
C ILE A 106 9.45 -8.84 4.30
N GLY A 107 10.78 -8.85 4.47
CA GLY A 107 11.44 -9.24 5.72
C GLY A 107 11.14 -8.30 6.88
N SER A 108 10.95 -7.00 6.60
CA SER A 108 10.45 -6.04 7.59
C SER A 108 9.06 -6.42 8.11
N GLY A 109 8.16 -6.81 7.20
CA GLY A 109 6.82 -7.29 7.56
C GLY A 109 6.86 -8.56 8.41
N LEU A 110 7.70 -9.54 8.04
CA LEU A 110 7.95 -10.75 8.86
C LEU A 110 8.53 -10.43 10.25
N SER A 111 9.21 -9.28 10.38
CA SER A 111 9.77 -8.79 11.65
C SER A 111 8.77 -7.92 12.44
N GLY A 112 7.49 -7.91 12.06
CA GLY A 112 6.43 -7.13 12.70
C GLY A 112 6.49 -5.63 12.43
N GLN A 113 7.33 -5.18 11.48
CA GLN A 113 7.35 -3.79 11.03
C GLN A 113 6.56 -3.64 9.74
N ASN A 114 5.26 -3.39 9.92
CA ASN A 114 4.23 -3.38 8.86
C ASN A 114 4.28 -2.16 7.94
N ALA A 115 4.99 -1.11 8.37
CA ALA A 115 5.20 0.10 7.61
C ALA A 115 6.70 0.27 7.33
N ALA A 116 7.15 -0.26 6.18
CA ALA A 116 8.50 -0.09 5.69
C ALA A 116 8.50 0.26 4.21
N THR A 117 9.43 1.11 3.81
CA THR A 117 9.65 1.47 2.41
C THR A 117 11.03 2.09 2.23
N GLY A 118 11.34 2.53 1.02
CA GLY A 118 12.57 3.21 0.66
C GLY A 118 12.31 4.12 -0.53
N ASP A 119 13.31 4.89 -0.90
CA ASP A 119 13.15 5.99 -1.85
C ASP A 119 12.78 5.47 -3.23
N ILE A 120 11.72 5.99 -3.83
CA ILE A 120 11.40 5.69 -5.21
C ILE A 120 12.59 6.13 -6.08
N ASP A 121 13.11 5.18 -6.85
CA ASP A 121 14.31 5.38 -7.68
C ASP A 121 15.57 5.72 -6.88
N GLY A 122 15.62 5.44 -5.57
CA GLY A 122 16.72 5.80 -4.67
C GLY A 122 16.93 7.31 -4.50
N ILE A 123 17.60 7.70 -3.42
CA ILE A 123 18.09 9.09 -3.22
C ILE A 123 19.18 9.47 -4.23
N TYR A 124 19.95 8.49 -4.68
CA TYR A 124 21.12 8.64 -5.55
C TYR A 124 20.96 7.92 -6.90
N GLY A 125 21.57 8.44 -7.97
CA GLY A 125 21.56 7.79 -9.29
C GLY A 125 20.16 7.79 -9.91
N GLY A 126 19.82 6.73 -10.64
CA GLY A 126 18.46 6.48 -11.13
C GLY A 126 18.35 6.41 -12.65
N SER A 127 17.18 5.97 -13.12
CA SER A 127 16.85 5.98 -14.54
C SER A 127 15.34 6.05 -14.75
N ALA A 128 14.93 6.41 -15.95
CA ALA A 128 13.52 6.44 -16.31
C ALA A 128 12.85 5.07 -16.12
N ASP A 129 13.50 3.99 -16.56
CA ASP A 129 13.05 2.61 -16.37
C ASP A 129 12.91 2.24 -14.90
N ARG A 130 13.95 2.50 -14.12
CA ARG A 130 14.00 2.18 -12.69
C ARG A 130 12.89 2.93 -11.94
N TYR A 131 12.67 4.21 -12.25
CA TYR A 131 11.62 5.00 -11.61
C TYR A 131 10.24 4.39 -11.85
N VAL A 132 9.92 4.06 -13.11
CA VAL A 132 8.64 3.44 -13.47
C VAL A 132 8.46 2.10 -12.76
N ARG A 133 9.45 1.20 -12.89
CA ARG A 133 9.38 -0.14 -12.30
C ARG A 133 9.30 -0.11 -10.77
N ASP A 134 10.04 0.78 -10.13
CA ASP A 134 10.05 0.91 -8.67
C ASP A 134 8.70 1.47 -8.15
N LEU A 135 8.14 2.46 -8.84
CA LEU A 135 6.84 3.02 -8.49
C LEU A 135 5.69 2.02 -8.72
N GLN A 136 5.78 1.18 -9.75
CA GLN A 136 4.77 0.14 -10.04
C GLN A 136 4.56 -0.82 -8.88
N TRP A 137 5.62 -1.39 -8.30
CA TRP A 137 5.43 -2.32 -7.19
C TRP A 137 5.15 -1.61 -5.86
N LYS A 138 5.73 -0.43 -5.63
CA LYS A 138 5.46 0.40 -4.44
C LYS A 138 4.03 0.94 -4.41
N THR A 139 3.31 0.91 -5.53
CA THR A 139 1.85 1.13 -5.56
C THR A 139 1.10 0.14 -4.67
N PHE A 140 1.65 -1.05 -4.43
CA PHE A 140 1.06 -2.12 -3.64
C PHE A 140 1.72 -2.30 -2.26
N THR A 141 2.58 -1.37 -1.84
CA THR A 141 3.03 -1.28 -0.43
C THR A 141 2.17 -0.27 0.31
N THR A 142 2.31 -0.13 1.62
CA THR A 142 1.55 0.89 2.39
C THR A 142 2.07 2.29 2.14
N ASN A 143 3.40 2.46 2.17
CA ASN A 143 4.07 3.74 2.19
C ASN A 143 5.00 3.92 0.98
N MET A 144 5.05 5.15 0.46
CA MET A 144 5.96 5.55 -0.61
C MET A 144 6.72 6.79 -0.18
N MET A 145 8.02 6.82 -0.47
CA MET A 145 8.87 7.97 -0.20
C MET A 145 9.59 8.38 -1.47
N ILE A 146 9.64 9.68 -1.72
CA ILE A 146 10.48 10.30 -2.73
C ILE A 146 11.41 11.23 -1.95
N ILE A 147 12.72 11.00 -2.02
CA ILE A 147 13.72 11.93 -1.51
C ILE A 147 14.38 12.59 -2.71
N ASP A 148 14.24 13.91 -2.81
CA ASP A 148 14.83 14.74 -3.86
C ASP A 148 16.01 15.56 -3.32
N ASN A 149 16.66 16.33 -4.18
CA ASN A 149 17.69 17.34 -3.84
C ASN A 149 19.11 16.81 -3.56
N TRP A 150 19.41 15.56 -3.95
CA TRP A 150 20.74 14.94 -3.87
C TRP A 150 21.32 14.56 -5.23
N LYS A 151 20.72 15.05 -6.31
CA LYS A 151 21.16 14.78 -7.67
C LYS A 151 22.51 15.44 -7.95
N VAL A 152 23.35 14.81 -8.77
CA VAL A 152 24.57 15.42 -9.30
C VAL A 152 24.38 15.96 -10.73
N ALA A 153 25.39 16.64 -11.27
CA ALA A 153 25.35 17.14 -12.64
C ALA A 153 25.12 15.97 -13.63
N GLY A 154 24.14 16.14 -14.52
CA GLY A 154 23.74 15.10 -15.48
C GLY A 154 22.59 14.19 -15.01
N GLU A 155 22.14 14.31 -13.76
CA GLU A 155 21.00 13.56 -13.25
C GLU A 155 19.70 14.37 -13.23
N GLU A 156 18.59 13.64 -13.22
CA GLU A 156 17.25 14.20 -13.12
C GLU A 156 16.78 14.36 -11.66
N TRP A 157 15.82 15.27 -11.46
CA TRP A 157 15.17 15.42 -10.15
C TRP A 157 14.36 14.17 -9.82
N LYS A 158 14.19 13.84 -8.54
CA LYS A 158 13.39 12.70 -8.11
C LYS A 158 11.91 13.06 -8.11
N LYS A 159 11.34 13.24 -9.30
CA LYS A 159 9.90 13.55 -9.49
C LYS A 159 9.32 12.59 -10.52
N PRO A 160 8.05 12.18 -10.36
CA PRO A 160 7.44 11.19 -11.26
C PRO A 160 7.26 11.68 -12.70
N TRP A 161 7.60 12.94 -12.99
CA TRP A 161 7.55 13.55 -14.31
C TRP A 161 8.91 14.01 -14.86
N SER A 162 10.03 13.80 -14.13
CA SER A 162 11.32 14.37 -14.52
C SER A 162 11.85 13.81 -15.84
N TYR A 163 11.61 12.52 -16.11
CA TYR A 163 12.10 11.84 -17.30
C TYR A 163 11.24 12.07 -18.56
N GLY A 164 10.16 12.86 -18.48
CA GLY A 164 9.27 13.11 -19.62
C GLY A 164 8.39 11.92 -20.01
N GLU A 165 7.79 11.97 -21.19
CA GLU A 165 6.98 10.87 -21.74
C GLU A 165 7.87 9.83 -22.46
N PRO A 166 7.50 8.52 -22.45
CA PRO A 166 6.25 7.95 -21.93
C PRO A 166 6.25 7.65 -20.42
N TYR A 167 7.38 7.83 -19.73
CA TYR A 167 7.56 7.43 -18.33
C TYR A 167 6.62 8.18 -17.37
N THR A 168 6.35 9.45 -17.66
CA THR A 168 5.42 10.27 -16.88
C THR A 168 4.00 9.68 -16.89
N SER A 169 3.53 9.19 -18.04
CA SER A 169 2.22 8.54 -18.14
C SER A 169 2.16 7.24 -17.32
N HIS A 170 3.19 6.40 -17.41
CA HIS A 170 3.29 5.17 -16.62
C HIS A 170 3.33 5.45 -15.10
N ASN A 171 4.14 6.43 -14.69
CA ASN A 171 4.19 6.86 -13.29
C ASN A 171 2.85 7.40 -12.78
N ARG A 172 2.16 8.20 -13.60
CA ARG A 172 0.83 8.73 -13.29
C ARG A 172 -0.19 7.62 -13.16
N GLN A 173 -0.13 6.57 -13.99
CA GLN A 173 -1.02 5.41 -13.88
C GLN A 173 -0.85 4.70 -12.53
N SER A 174 0.39 4.43 -12.11
CA SER A 174 0.72 3.82 -10.82
C SER A 174 0.19 4.65 -9.63
N LEU A 175 0.44 5.96 -9.61
CA LEU A 175 -0.04 6.85 -8.55
C LEU A 175 -1.57 6.95 -8.50
N LYS A 176 -2.22 6.97 -9.67
CA LYS A 176 -3.68 6.94 -9.75
C LYS A 176 -4.24 5.62 -9.24
N LEU A 177 -3.63 4.49 -9.58
CA LEU A 177 -4.03 3.19 -9.06
C LEU A 177 -3.87 3.14 -7.54
N LYS A 178 -2.74 3.60 -7.00
CA LYS A 178 -2.51 3.74 -5.55
C LYS A 178 -3.65 4.54 -4.89
N SER A 179 -4.02 5.69 -5.47
CA SER A 179 -5.11 6.52 -4.93
C SER A 179 -6.45 5.80 -4.86
N ARG A 180 -6.72 4.93 -5.84
CA ARG A 180 -7.95 4.14 -5.89
C ARG A 180 -7.89 2.99 -4.89
N LEU A 181 -6.73 2.37 -4.66
CA LEU A 181 -6.54 1.23 -3.75
C LEU A 181 -6.48 1.63 -2.26
N ILE A 182 -6.64 2.90 -1.90
CA ILE A 182 -6.63 3.33 -0.49
C ILE A 182 -7.59 2.52 0.40
N PRO A 183 -8.87 2.25 0.08
CA PRO A 183 -9.74 1.50 0.99
C PRO A 183 -9.27 0.05 1.19
N TYR A 184 -8.70 -0.58 0.16
CA TYR A 184 -8.09 -1.91 0.26
C TYR A 184 -6.86 -1.90 1.18
N LEU A 185 -5.91 -1.01 0.89
CA LEU A 185 -4.65 -0.90 1.63
C LEU A 185 -4.89 -0.47 3.08
N TYR A 186 -5.81 0.46 3.31
CA TYR A 186 -6.17 0.96 4.63
C TYR A 186 -6.82 -0.14 5.48
N THR A 187 -7.69 -0.95 4.89
CA THR A 187 -8.28 -2.11 5.56
C THR A 187 -7.20 -3.09 6.02
N TYR A 188 -6.24 -3.41 5.16
CA TYR A 188 -5.12 -4.28 5.57
C TYR A 188 -4.15 -3.60 6.52
N SER A 189 -3.98 -2.27 6.49
CA SER A 189 -3.24 -1.54 7.52
C SER A 189 -3.92 -1.63 8.88
N HIS A 190 -5.26 -1.60 8.92
CA HIS A 190 -6.01 -1.83 10.15
C HIS A 190 -5.90 -3.30 10.61
N GLU A 191 -5.93 -4.28 9.72
CA GLU A 191 -5.61 -5.68 10.08
C GLU A 191 -4.21 -5.77 10.70
N ALA A 192 -3.21 -5.16 10.06
CA ALA A 192 -1.84 -5.13 10.54
C ALA A 192 -1.69 -4.48 11.93
N TYR A 193 -2.48 -3.44 12.22
CA TYR A 193 -2.54 -2.82 13.55
C TYR A 193 -3.07 -3.79 14.62
N ASN A 194 -4.06 -4.62 14.29
CA ASN A 194 -4.71 -5.52 15.26
C ASN A 194 -4.02 -6.87 15.42
N THR A 195 -3.41 -7.40 14.36
CA THR A 195 -2.89 -8.78 14.33
C THR A 195 -1.37 -8.86 14.14
N GLY A 196 -0.74 -7.77 13.70
CA GLY A 196 0.67 -7.75 13.31
C GLY A 196 0.93 -8.30 11.91
N VAL A 197 -0.06 -8.86 11.19
CA VAL A 197 0.12 -9.38 9.83
C VAL A 197 0.29 -8.21 8.84
N PRO A 198 1.42 -8.09 8.13
CA PRO A 198 1.69 -6.92 7.28
C PRO A 198 0.73 -6.82 6.09
N VAL A 199 0.71 -5.65 5.46
CA VAL A 199 0.03 -5.47 4.16
C VAL A 199 0.85 -6.10 3.04
N SER A 200 2.17 -5.87 3.02
CA SER A 200 3.10 -6.53 2.10
C SER A 200 3.59 -7.84 2.74
N ARG A 201 2.89 -8.93 2.45
CA ARG A 201 3.07 -10.24 3.08
C ARG A 201 4.03 -11.11 2.30
N ALA A 202 4.96 -11.75 2.99
CA ALA A 202 5.66 -12.90 2.43
C ALA A 202 4.63 -13.96 2.02
N CYS A 203 4.82 -14.61 0.87
CA CYS A 203 3.85 -15.58 0.36
C CYS A 203 3.57 -16.72 1.34
N VAL A 204 4.53 -17.11 2.19
CA VAL A 204 4.34 -18.13 3.23
C VAL A 204 3.22 -17.81 4.23
N LEU A 205 2.89 -16.54 4.45
CA LEU A 205 1.79 -16.16 5.34
C LEU A 205 0.41 -16.54 4.77
N GLU A 206 0.28 -16.62 3.44
CA GLU A 206 -0.95 -17.00 2.75
C GLU A 206 -0.92 -18.44 2.21
N PHE A 207 0.27 -19.00 2.03
CA PHE A 207 0.51 -20.34 1.48
C PHE A 207 1.51 -21.15 2.33
N PRO A 208 1.23 -21.35 3.63
CA PRO A 208 2.17 -22.02 4.53
C PRO A 208 2.43 -23.48 4.16
N GLU A 209 1.49 -24.12 3.46
CA GLU A 209 1.62 -25.52 3.02
C GLU A 209 2.42 -25.70 1.72
N ASP A 210 2.87 -24.61 1.09
CA ASP A 210 3.67 -24.65 -0.13
C ASP A 210 5.16 -24.38 0.19
N PRO A 211 6.04 -25.41 0.14
CA PRO A 211 7.45 -25.27 0.44
C PRO A 211 8.19 -24.23 -0.39
N LYS A 212 7.70 -23.93 -1.60
CA LYS A 212 8.28 -22.91 -2.50
C LYS A 212 8.22 -21.48 -1.94
N THR A 213 7.49 -21.30 -0.85
CA THR A 213 7.30 -20.00 -0.19
C THR A 213 8.14 -19.82 1.08
N TRP A 214 8.79 -20.86 1.58
CA TRP A 214 9.32 -20.89 2.96
C TRP A 214 10.66 -20.17 3.18
N GLY A 215 11.45 -19.97 2.14
CA GLY A 215 12.85 -19.57 2.28
C GLY A 215 13.30 -18.47 1.32
N GLU A 216 14.61 -18.27 1.27
CA GLU A 216 15.25 -17.25 0.43
C GLU A 216 16.04 -17.82 -0.76
N SER A 217 16.24 -19.14 -0.79
CA SER A 217 17.14 -19.78 -1.74
C SER A 217 16.63 -21.14 -2.20
N GLY A 218 17.13 -21.59 -3.36
CA GLY A 218 16.73 -22.87 -3.96
C GLY A 218 15.25 -22.89 -4.30
N GLU A 219 14.66 -24.08 -4.32
CA GLU A 219 13.25 -24.25 -4.66
C GLU A 219 12.32 -23.60 -3.62
N ASN A 220 12.73 -23.57 -2.35
CA ASN A 220 11.96 -22.98 -1.26
C ASN A 220 11.96 -21.44 -1.27
N GLY A 221 12.85 -20.83 -2.07
CA GLY A 221 12.98 -19.38 -2.21
C GLY A 221 12.30 -18.79 -3.43
N ALA A 222 11.41 -19.53 -4.08
CA ALA A 222 10.80 -19.13 -5.36
C ALA A 222 10.03 -17.80 -5.26
N THR A 223 9.57 -17.43 -4.06
CA THR A 223 8.79 -16.21 -3.83
C THR A 223 9.58 -15.04 -3.22
N LYS A 224 10.92 -15.14 -3.08
CA LYS A 224 11.76 -14.08 -2.46
C LYS A 224 11.56 -12.67 -3.04
N HIS A 225 11.29 -12.58 -4.33
CA HIS A 225 11.14 -11.30 -5.04
C HIS A 225 9.69 -11.04 -5.48
N GLN A 226 8.71 -11.55 -4.73
CA GLN A 226 7.28 -11.29 -4.93
C GLN A 226 6.59 -11.32 -3.57
N PHE A 227 5.40 -10.76 -3.48
CA PHE A 227 4.66 -10.70 -2.22
C PHE A 227 3.16 -10.68 -2.46
N MET A 228 2.41 -11.00 -1.41
CA MET A 228 0.98 -10.77 -1.37
C MET A 228 0.72 -9.37 -0.80
N CYS A 229 0.00 -8.52 -1.53
CA CYS A 229 -0.56 -7.28 -1.03
C CYS A 229 -1.95 -7.57 -0.45
N GLY A 230 -2.05 -7.62 0.88
CA GLY A 230 -3.20 -8.23 1.56
C GLY A 230 -3.32 -9.72 1.23
N LYS A 231 -4.53 -10.26 1.23
CA LYS A 231 -4.78 -11.69 0.95
C LYS A 231 -4.97 -11.99 -0.54
N TRP A 232 -5.32 -10.98 -1.34
CA TRP A 232 -5.93 -11.21 -2.65
C TRP A 232 -5.04 -10.84 -3.84
N LEU A 233 -4.11 -9.90 -3.68
CA LEU A 233 -3.25 -9.43 -4.78
C LEU A 233 -1.85 -10.01 -4.65
N MET A 234 -1.39 -10.81 -5.61
CA MET A 234 0.01 -11.18 -5.74
C MET A 234 0.72 -10.18 -6.64
N VAL A 235 1.86 -9.65 -6.19
CA VAL A 235 2.67 -8.68 -6.92
C VAL A 235 4.03 -9.31 -7.20
N ALA A 236 4.41 -9.39 -8.47
CA ALA A 236 5.72 -9.90 -8.89
C ALA A 236 6.52 -8.80 -9.61
N PRO A 237 7.25 -7.95 -8.86
CA PRO A 237 7.95 -6.80 -9.42
C PRO A 237 8.96 -7.19 -10.50
N VAL A 238 9.02 -6.37 -11.55
CA VAL A 238 10.05 -6.48 -12.60
C VAL A 238 11.27 -5.69 -12.16
N TYR A 239 12.28 -6.40 -11.64
CA TYR A 239 13.49 -5.77 -11.09
C TYR A 239 14.68 -5.76 -12.06
N LYS A 240 14.50 -6.20 -13.30
CA LYS A 240 15.48 -6.00 -14.38
C LYS A 240 15.01 -4.80 -15.21
N THR A 241 15.81 -3.76 -15.26
CA THR A 241 15.48 -2.44 -15.83
C THR A 241 15.94 -2.24 -17.27
N ALA A 242 16.78 -3.14 -17.81
CA ALA A 242 17.11 -3.20 -19.25
C ALA A 242 15.89 -3.67 -20.08
N ASP A 243 15.97 -3.57 -21.42
CA ASP A 243 14.96 -3.93 -22.45
C ASP A 243 14.44 -5.38 -22.37
N ILE A 244 13.84 -5.75 -21.25
CA ILE A 244 13.25 -7.05 -20.99
C ILE A 244 11.80 -7.00 -21.44
N LYS A 245 11.42 -7.97 -22.26
CA LYS A 245 10.05 -8.11 -22.79
C LYS A 245 9.25 -9.19 -22.09
N GLN A 246 9.94 -10.08 -21.37
CA GLN A 246 9.33 -11.23 -20.73
C GLN A 246 9.84 -11.39 -19.30
N TRP A 247 8.92 -11.74 -18.39
CA TRP A 247 9.22 -11.96 -16.98
C TRP A 247 8.73 -13.33 -16.53
N SER A 248 9.37 -13.86 -15.50
CA SER A 248 9.01 -15.13 -14.89
C SER A 248 8.88 -14.96 -13.39
N PHE A 249 7.86 -15.56 -12.81
CA PHE A 249 7.57 -15.54 -11.38
C PHE A 249 6.84 -16.82 -10.98
N TYR A 250 6.93 -17.19 -9.71
CA TYR A 250 6.20 -18.34 -9.20
C TYR A 250 4.79 -17.91 -8.82
N LEU A 251 3.77 -18.67 -9.24
CA LEU A 251 2.41 -18.42 -8.83
C LEU A 251 1.99 -19.51 -7.85
N PRO A 252 1.71 -19.18 -6.57
CA PRO A 252 1.29 -20.19 -5.59
C PRO A 252 -0.01 -20.91 -6.01
N PRO A 253 -0.31 -22.09 -5.44
CA PRO A 253 -1.51 -22.85 -5.76
C PRO A 253 -2.81 -22.04 -5.70
N GLY A 254 -3.74 -22.32 -6.62
CA GLY A 254 -5.02 -21.64 -6.75
C GLY A 254 -5.24 -21.05 -8.14
N LYS A 255 -6.42 -20.48 -8.39
CA LYS A 255 -6.71 -19.74 -9.62
C LYS A 255 -6.44 -18.26 -9.44
N TRP A 256 -5.91 -17.66 -10.49
CA TRP A 256 -5.50 -16.27 -10.49
C TRP A 256 -5.94 -15.57 -11.76
N THR A 257 -6.28 -14.30 -11.65
CA THR A 257 -6.63 -13.45 -12.78
C THR A 257 -5.70 -12.26 -12.80
N ASP A 258 -5.05 -12.00 -13.94
CA ASP A 258 -4.26 -10.79 -14.13
C ASP A 258 -5.13 -9.54 -13.92
N PHE A 259 -4.72 -8.69 -12.99
CA PHE A 259 -5.45 -7.51 -12.55
C PHE A 259 -5.64 -6.47 -13.67
N ILE A 260 -4.76 -6.45 -14.67
CA ILE A 260 -4.78 -5.49 -15.77
C ILE A 260 -5.50 -6.09 -16.98
N THR A 261 -5.15 -7.32 -17.35
CA THR A 261 -5.61 -7.93 -18.61
C THR A 261 -6.86 -8.79 -18.46
N GLY A 262 -7.18 -9.24 -17.25
CA GLY A 262 -8.26 -10.20 -17.00
C GLY A 262 -7.94 -11.63 -17.42
N ILE A 263 -6.71 -11.92 -17.88
CA ILE A 263 -6.30 -13.27 -18.28
C ILE A 263 -6.18 -14.16 -17.04
N GLU A 264 -6.74 -15.36 -17.12
CA GLU A 264 -6.68 -16.35 -16.04
C GLU A 264 -5.42 -17.23 -16.13
N TYR A 265 -4.88 -17.57 -14.97
CA TYR A 265 -3.72 -18.42 -14.78
C TYR A 265 -4.01 -19.46 -13.69
N GLU A 266 -3.61 -20.70 -13.96
CA GLU A 266 -3.52 -21.75 -12.94
C GLU A 266 -2.21 -21.60 -12.17
N GLY A 267 -2.29 -21.62 -10.84
CA GLY A 267 -1.16 -21.53 -9.93
C GLY A 267 -0.45 -22.86 -9.70
N GLY A 268 0.39 -22.90 -8.67
CA GLY A 268 1.23 -24.05 -8.30
C GLY A 268 2.46 -24.22 -9.20
N LYS A 269 2.76 -23.25 -10.08
CA LYS A 269 3.81 -23.33 -11.09
C LYS A 269 4.48 -21.99 -11.35
N THR A 270 5.66 -22.04 -11.95
CA THR A 270 6.31 -20.85 -12.49
C THR A 270 5.62 -20.44 -13.78
N ILE A 271 5.14 -19.21 -13.81
CA ILE A 271 4.70 -18.56 -15.05
C ILE A 271 5.94 -18.07 -15.77
N THR A 272 6.11 -18.49 -17.02
CA THR A 272 7.21 -18.07 -17.88
C THR A 272 6.68 -17.25 -19.04
N GLY A 273 7.46 -16.27 -19.51
CA GLY A 273 7.11 -15.49 -20.70
C GLY A 273 6.00 -14.46 -20.49
N TYR A 274 5.70 -14.05 -19.25
CA TYR A 274 4.74 -12.98 -19.00
C TYR A 274 5.20 -11.69 -19.68
N ASP A 275 4.34 -11.07 -20.50
CA ASP A 275 4.68 -9.88 -21.27
C ASP A 275 4.84 -8.67 -20.35
N VAL A 276 6.06 -8.14 -20.30
CA VAL A 276 6.41 -6.92 -19.56
C VAL A 276 6.84 -5.78 -20.47
N SER A 277 6.64 -5.93 -21.79
CA SER A 277 6.84 -4.84 -22.74
C SER A 277 5.92 -3.65 -22.44
N ASP A 278 6.35 -2.45 -22.83
CA ASP A 278 5.64 -1.19 -22.54
C ASP A 278 5.23 -1.05 -21.06
N TYR A 279 6.15 -1.41 -20.17
CA TYR A 279 5.97 -1.34 -18.72
C TYR A 279 4.77 -2.12 -18.16
N LYS A 280 4.22 -3.11 -18.87
CA LYS A 280 3.30 -4.07 -18.24
C LYS A 280 4.00 -4.73 -17.05
N PHE A 281 3.26 -4.94 -15.97
CA PHE A 281 3.83 -5.47 -14.73
C PHE A 281 2.88 -6.51 -14.11
N PRO A 282 3.39 -7.63 -13.58
CA PRO A 282 2.54 -8.71 -13.09
C PRO A 282 1.91 -8.39 -11.73
N VAL A 283 0.59 -8.24 -11.73
CA VAL A 283 -0.27 -8.26 -10.56
C VAL A 283 -1.43 -9.18 -10.82
N LEU A 284 -1.60 -10.18 -9.97
CA LEU A 284 -2.59 -11.22 -10.15
C LEU A 284 -3.51 -11.23 -8.94
N VAL A 285 -4.82 -11.36 -9.16
CA VAL A 285 -5.83 -11.46 -8.12
C VAL A 285 -6.19 -12.92 -7.94
N ARG A 286 -6.11 -13.43 -6.70
CA ARG A 286 -6.57 -14.78 -6.38
C ARG A 286 -8.09 -14.85 -6.52
N GLU A 287 -8.60 -15.98 -7.00
CA GLU A 287 -10.04 -16.24 -7.00
C GLU A 287 -10.65 -16.01 -5.60
N GLY A 288 -11.85 -15.47 -5.56
CA GLY A 288 -12.53 -15.04 -4.34
C GLY A 288 -12.18 -13.62 -3.90
N GLY A 289 -11.24 -12.95 -4.57
CA GLY A 289 -10.81 -11.60 -4.25
C GLY A 289 -11.91 -10.55 -4.42
N ILE A 290 -12.03 -9.66 -3.42
CA ILE A 290 -12.90 -8.49 -3.46
C ILE A 290 -12.00 -7.27 -3.21
N ILE A 291 -11.83 -6.44 -4.22
CA ILE A 291 -10.90 -5.28 -4.19
C ILE A 291 -11.72 -3.98 -4.19
N PRO A 292 -12.02 -3.40 -3.01
CA PRO A 292 -12.63 -2.09 -2.95
C PRO A 292 -11.68 -1.01 -3.47
N MET A 293 -12.24 -0.07 -4.23
CA MET A 293 -11.52 1.05 -4.81
C MET A 293 -12.33 2.34 -4.75
N TYR A 294 -11.72 3.42 -4.29
CA TYR A 294 -12.28 4.76 -4.40
C TYR A 294 -12.20 5.31 -5.83
N PRO A 295 -12.96 6.37 -6.14
CA PRO A 295 -12.72 7.19 -7.32
C PRO A 295 -11.30 7.76 -7.32
N GLN A 296 -10.74 7.95 -8.52
CA GLN A 296 -9.40 8.52 -8.65
C GLN A 296 -9.34 9.96 -8.11
N SER A 297 -8.41 10.20 -7.19
CA SER A 297 -8.17 11.49 -6.55
C SER A 297 -6.67 11.79 -6.42
N TYR A 298 -6.30 13.06 -6.26
CA TYR A 298 -4.92 13.46 -5.98
C TYR A 298 -4.55 13.30 -4.50
N TYR A 299 -5.53 13.32 -3.60
CA TYR A 299 -5.34 13.16 -2.17
C TYR A 299 -6.63 12.67 -1.50
N ASP A 300 -6.49 11.81 -0.50
CA ASP A 300 -7.58 11.30 0.33
C ASP A 300 -7.27 11.64 1.79
N GLY A 301 -7.94 12.65 2.32
CA GLY A 301 -7.83 13.03 3.73
C GLY A 301 -9.06 13.83 4.14
N SER A 302 -9.63 13.53 5.30
CA SER A 302 -10.82 14.24 5.82
C SER A 302 -10.63 15.75 5.97
N ARG A 303 -9.38 16.23 6.13
CA ARG A 303 -9.06 17.66 6.14
C ARG A 303 -9.42 18.36 4.83
N TYR A 304 -9.24 17.67 3.70
CA TYR A 304 -9.47 18.20 2.35
C TYR A 304 -9.77 17.01 1.45
N GLN A 305 -11.02 16.58 1.36
CA GLN A 305 -11.38 15.53 0.42
C GLN A 305 -11.53 16.14 -0.98
N GLN A 306 -10.62 15.84 -1.91
CA GLN A 306 -10.68 16.44 -3.25
C GLN A 306 -11.98 16.05 -3.98
N LYS A 307 -12.41 14.80 -3.80
CA LYS A 307 -13.58 14.20 -4.43
C LYS A 307 -14.28 13.27 -3.46
N PRO A 308 -15.62 13.17 -3.50
CA PRO A 308 -16.36 12.17 -2.73
C PRO A 308 -15.80 10.77 -2.92
N ARG A 309 -15.82 9.94 -1.87
CA ARG A 309 -15.50 8.49 -1.89
C ARG A 309 -16.63 7.67 -2.57
N ASP A 310 -17.27 8.26 -3.56
CA ASP A 310 -18.49 7.79 -4.21
C ASP A 310 -18.37 7.92 -5.74
N PRO A 311 -18.62 6.86 -6.54
CA PRO A 311 -18.98 5.51 -6.12
C PRO A 311 -17.78 4.72 -5.56
N LEU A 312 -18.05 3.82 -4.62
CA LEU A 312 -17.11 2.77 -4.26
C LEU A 312 -17.16 1.68 -5.32
N THR A 313 -16.05 1.44 -6.00
CA THR A 313 -15.92 0.32 -6.93
C THR A 313 -15.56 -0.93 -6.15
N LEU A 314 -16.28 -2.03 -6.39
CA LEU A 314 -15.95 -3.36 -5.88
C LEU A 314 -15.56 -4.21 -7.08
N ASP A 315 -14.27 -4.49 -7.22
CA ASP A 315 -13.73 -5.38 -8.25
C ASP A 315 -13.66 -6.80 -7.68
N ILE A 316 -14.56 -7.65 -8.16
CA ILE A 316 -14.93 -8.93 -7.54
C ILE A 316 -14.56 -10.07 -8.48
N TYR A 317 -13.79 -11.01 -7.96
CA TYR A 317 -13.33 -12.22 -8.62
C TYR A 317 -14.03 -13.40 -7.93
N PRO A 318 -15.19 -13.88 -8.41
CA PRO A 318 -15.92 -14.94 -7.76
C PRO A 318 -15.10 -16.23 -7.64
N SER A 319 -15.38 -17.04 -6.61
CA SER A 319 -14.83 -18.39 -6.48
C SER A 319 -15.95 -19.40 -6.21
N LYS A 320 -15.58 -20.67 -6.06
CA LYS A 320 -16.49 -21.76 -5.70
C LYS A 320 -16.84 -21.80 -4.21
N GLU A 321 -16.22 -20.95 -3.41
CA GLU A 321 -16.41 -20.88 -1.97
C GLU A 321 -16.90 -19.49 -1.60
N LYS A 322 -17.57 -19.37 -0.45
CA LYS A 322 -17.91 -18.06 0.09
C LYS A 322 -16.64 -17.31 0.48
N THR A 323 -16.50 -16.08 0.02
CA THR A 323 -15.45 -15.14 0.44
C THR A 323 -16.04 -13.84 0.94
N GLN A 324 -15.24 -13.11 1.72
CA GLN A 324 -15.67 -11.84 2.27
C GLN A 324 -14.52 -10.83 2.36
N PHE A 325 -14.89 -9.55 2.37
CA PHE A 325 -14.02 -8.43 2.67
C PHE A 325 -14.75 -7.49 3.63
N GLU A 326 -14.15 -7.26 4.80
CA GLU A 326 -14.67 -6.31 5.79
C GLU A 326 -13.94 -4.97 5.61
N LEU A 327 -14.52 -4.10 4.78
CA LEU A 327 -13.98 -2.77 4.51
C LEU A 327 -14.10 -1.90 5.75
N ILE A 328 -12.99 -1.33 6.23
CA ILE A 328 -12.99 -0.34 7.30
C ILE A 328 -12.67 1.06 6.77
N GLU A 329 -13.46 2.03 7.24
CA GLU A 329 -13.30 3.44 6.93
C GLU A 329 -13.44 4.26 8.21
N ASP A 330 -12.62 5.30 8.34
CA ASP A 330 -12.74 6.32 9.38
C ASP A 330 -12.35 7.69 8.79
N ASP A 331 -12.16 8.69 9.66
CA ASP A 331 -11.75 10.03 9.24
C ASP A 331 -10.32 10.08 8.67
N GLY A 332 -9.51 9.03 8.82
CA GLY A 332 -8.13 8.92 8.32
C GLY A 332 -7.12 9.84 9.01
N ILE A 333 -7.49 10.54 10.08
CA ILE A 333 -6.66 11.59 10.70
C ILE A 333 -6.56 11.42 12.21
N THR A 334 -7.69 11.24 12.89
CA THR A 334 -7.74 11.24 14.34
C THR A 334 -7.56 9.83 14.90
N TYR A 335 -7.11 9.73 16.15
CA TYR A 335 -7.07 8.44 16.84
C TYR A 335 -8.45 8.01 17.38
N LYS A 336 -9.55 8.72 17.08
CA LYS A 336 -10.91 8.42 17.58
C LYS A 336 -11.44 7.05 17.16
N PHE A 337 -10.90 6.45 16.10
CA PHE A 337 -11.19 5.05 15.75
C PHE A 337 -10.85 4.10 16.93
N LYS A 338 -9.82 4.44 17.71
CA LYS A 338 -9.33 3.68 18.87
C LYS A 338 -10.06 4.00 20.16
N THR A 339 -10.30 5.28 20.46
CA THR A 339 -10.91 5.68 21.75
C THR A 339 -12.42 5.68 21.73
N ASP A 340 -13.02 6.10 20.62
CA ASP A 340 -14.45 6.41 20.55
C ASP A 340 -15.19 5.46 19.59
N ARG A 341 -14.46 4.51 18.98
CA ARG A 341 -14.94 3.60 17.92
C ARG A 341 -15.55 4.36 16.73
N MET A 342 -15.03 5.55 16.44
CA MET A 342 -15.47 6.36 15.30
C MET A 342 -14.87 5.84 13.99
N TYR A 343 -15.46 4.76 13.52
CA TYR A 343 -15.20 4.13 12.22
C TYR A 343 -16.49 3.49 11.72
N ASN A 344 -16.45 3.01 10.48
CA ASN A 344 -17.50 2.24 9.84
C ASN A 344 -16.87 1.00 9.20
N LYS A 345 -17.39 -0.18 9.54
CA LYS A 345 -17.12 -1.41 8.80
C LYS A 345 -18.28 -1.72 7.86
N THR A 346 -17.95 -2.10 6.63
CA THR A 346 -18.90 -2.60 5.63
C THR A 346 -18.51 -4.03 5.30
N LEU A 347 -19.41 -4.98 5.55
CA LEU A 347 -19.19 -6.38 5.20
C LEU A 347 -19.64 -6.62 3.76
N ILE A 348 -18.70 -7.09 2.92
CA ILE A 348 -18.96 -7.45 1.52
C ILE A 348 -18.71 -8.95 1.39
N GLU A 349 -19.71 -9.70 0.97
CA GLU A 349 -19.64 -11.15 0.80
C GLU A 349 -19.90 -11.51 -0.65
N CYS A 350 -19.15 -12.49 -1.17
CA CYS A 350 -19.37 -13.09 -2.48
C CYS A 350 -19.45 -14.60 -2.28
N GLU A 351 -20.53 -15.22 -2.76
CA GLU A 351 -20.74 -16.66 -2.64
C GLU A 351 -21.35 -17.23 -3.94
N PRO A 352 -21.05 -18.50 -4.29
CA PRO A 352 -21.79 -19.17 -5.34
C PRO A 352 -23.26 -19.30 -4.93
N GLY A 353 -24.18 -19.03 -5.86
CA GLY A 353 -25.59 -19.34 -5.70
C GLY A 353 -25.98 -20.60 -6.48
N ASP A 354 -27.30 -20.83 -6.59
CA ASP A 354 -27.84 -21.93 -7.39
C ASP A 354 -27.60 -21.69 -8.89
N GLU A 355 -27.59 -22.76 -9.70
CA GLU A 355 -27.61 -22.68 -11.18
C GLU A 355 -26.53 -21.77 -11.83
N ASN A 356 -25.27 -21.83 -11.35
CA ASN A 356 -24.16 -20.98 -11.82
C ASN A 356 -24.36 -19.48 -11.58
N THR A 357 -25.14 -19.10 -10.55
CA THR A 357 -25.25 -17.71 -10.13
C THR A 357 -24.15 -17.31 -9.16
N VAL A 358 -23.88 -16.01 -9.08
CA VAL A 358 -23.00 -15.41 -8.06
C VAL A 358 -23.87 -14.48 -7.23
N LYS A 359 -23.83 -14.63 -5.91
CA LYS A 359 -24.55 -13.79 -4.97
C LYS A 359 -23.58 -12.89 -4.23
N ILE A 360 -23.87 -11.58 -4.26
CA ILE A 360 -23.06 -10.56 -3.60
C ILE A 360 -23.94 -9.84 -2.58
N ASN A 361 -23.55 -9.90 -1.30
CA ASN A 361 -24.23 -9.20 -0.22
C ASN A 361 -23.35 -8.06 0.30
N ILE A 362 -23.94 -6.89 0.51
CA ILE A 362 -23.24 -5.72 1.06
C ILE A 362 -24.03 -5.22 2.26
N THR A 363 -23.46 -5.40 3.44
CA THR A 363 -24.04 -4.95 4.71
C THR A 363 -23.33 -3.68 5.14
N GLY A 364 -23.93 -2.53 4.83
CA GLY A 364 -23.45 -1.21 5.27
C GLY A 364 -23.59 -1.05 6.78
N GLN A 365 -22.68 -0.26 7.38
CA GLN A 365 -22.64 0.01 8.83
C GLN A 365 -22.74 -1.26 9.70
N HIS A 366 -21.98 -2.28 9.29
CA HIS A 366 -21.86 -3.57 9.95
C HIS A 366 -21.36 -3.44 11.39
N GLU A 367 -20.39 -2.54 11.63
CA GLU A 367 -19.85 -2.25 12.95
C GLU A 367 -19.27 -0.82 13.01
N GLY A 368 -19.32 -0.20 14.18
CA GLY A 368 -18.74 1.11 14.47
C GLY A 368 -19.79 2.21 14.63
N SER A 369 -19.35 3.35 15.17
CA SER A 369 -20.23 4.49 15.49
C SER A 369 -20.37 5.50 14.35
N GLY A 370 -19.85 5.18 13.17
CA GLY A 370 -19.66 6.14 12.07
C GLY A 370 -18.50 7.10 12.35
N TYR A 371 -18.25 8.02 11.43
CA TYR A 371 -17.16 8.99 11.53
C TYR A 371 -17.51 10.31 10.84
N GLU A 372 -16.80 11.37 11.18
CA GLU A 372 -17.01 12.69 10.58
C GLU A 372 -16.73 12.66 9.07
N GLY A 373 -17.70 13.11 8.27
CA GLY A 373 -17.61 13.06 6.81
C GLY A 373 -17.95 11.68 6.21
N MET A 374 -18.48 10.74 7.00
CA MET A 374 -19.05 9.50 6.48
C MET A 374 -20.25 9.82 5.57
N PRO A 375 -20.32 9.27 4.35
CA PRO A 375 -21.47 9.50 3.47
C PRO A 375 -22.70 8.75 4.01
N GLU A 376 -23.84 9.45 4.12
CA GLU A 376 -25.12 8.85 4.54
C GLU A 376 -25.61 7.75 3.57
N LYS A 377 -25.29 7.92 2.29
CA LYS A 377 -25.61 6.97 1.20
C LYS A 377 -24.40 6.83 0.29
N ARG A 378 -24.25 5.65 -0.29
CA ARG A 378 -23.12 5.33 -1.18
C ARG A 378 -23.59 4.56 -2.40
N ASN A 379 -23.11 4.96 -3.57
CA ASN A 379 -23.26 4.21 -4.79
C ASN A 379 -22.15 3.15 -4.86
N TYR A 380 -22.55 1.93 -5.23
CA TYR A 380 -21.61 0.84 -5.48
C TYR A 380 -21.50 0.59 -6.98
N ARG A 381 -20.27 0.54 -7.48
CA ARG A 381 -19.98 0.06 -8.83
C ARG A 381 -19.40 -1.34 -8.73
N LEU A 382 -20.20 -2.35 -9.06
CA LEU A 382 -19.75 -3.74 -9.05
C LEU A 382 -19.11 -4.06 -10.40
N GLN A 383 -17.83 -4.47 -10.37
CA GLN A 383 -17.13 -5.05 -11.50
C GLN A 383 -16.91 -6.51 -11.18
N VAL A 384 -17.69 -7.40 -11.79
CA VAL A 384 -17.67 -8.84 -11.50
C VAL A 384 -16.99 -9.56 -12.66
N HIS A 385 -15.87 -10.23 -12.38
CA HIS A 385 -15.12 -10.99 -13.38
C HIS A 385 -15.79 -12.34 -13.65
N GLY A 386 -15.80 -12.74 -14.91
CA GLY A 386 -16.41 -13.99 -15.37
C GLY A 386 -17.23 -13.81 -16.65
N PRO A 387 -17.98 -14.85 -17.06
CA PRO A 387 -18.87 -14.77 -18.21
C PRO A 387 -19.96 -13.71 -18.02
N LYS A 388 -20.41 -13.10 -19.13
CA LYS A 388 -21.52 -12.15 -19.10
C LYS A 388 -22.78 -12.84 -18.55
N PRO A 389 -23.43 -12.30 -17.51
CA PRO A 389 -24.61 -12.93 -16.93
C PRO A 389 -25.84 -12.78 -17.85
N GLN A 390 -26.75 -13.74 -17.76
CA GLN A 390 -28.05 -13.68 -18.47
C GLN A 390 -28.99 -12.64 -17.84
N ALA A 391 -28.93 -12.48 -16.51
CA ALA A 391 -29.72 -11.53 -15.76
C ALA A 391 -28.95 -11.02 -14.53
N VAL A 392 -29.30 -9.81 -14.07
CA VAL A 392 -28.81 -9.24 -12.81
C VAL A 392 -30.03 -8.84 -11.98
N ILE A 393 -30.15 -9.40 -10.78
CA ILE A 393 -31.24 -9.12 -9.85
C ILE A 393 -30.67 -8.33 -8.69
N VAL A 394 -31.25 -7.16 -8.41
CA VAL A 394 -30.85 -6.30 -7.29
C VAL A 394 -32.00 -6.26 -6.29
N LYS A 395 -31.70 -6.61 -5.04
CA LYS A 395 -32.59 -6.43 -3.89
C LYS A 395 -31.97 -5.37 -2.99
N LEU A 396 -32.75 -4.34 -2.68
CA LEU A 396 -32.35 -3.30 -1.74
C LEU A 396 -33.25 -3.43 -0.53
N ASP A 397 -32.69 -3.92 0.57
CA ASP A 397 -33.37 -3.86 1.85
C ASP A 397 -33.35 -2.40 2.31
N LYS A 398 -34.52 -1.86 2.70
CA LYS A 398 -34.59 -0.54 3.32
C LYS A 398 -33.99 -0.70 4.72
N LEU A 399 -32.81 -0.12 4.93
CA LEU A 399 -32.26 0.15 6.26
C LEU A 399 -33.11 1.18 6.99
#